data_AF-A0A453JA41-F1
#
_entry.id   AF-A0A453JA41-F1
#
_cell.length_a   1.000
_cell.length_b   1.000
_cell.length_c   1.000
_cell.angle_alpha   90.00
_cell.angle_beta   90.00
_cell.angle_gamma   90.00
#
_symmetry.space_group_name_H-M   'P 1'
#
loop_
_entity.id
_entity.type
_entity.pdbx_description
1 polymer ?
#
loop_
_entity_poly.entity_id
_entity_poly.type
_entity_poly.pdbx_seq_one_letter_code
_entity_poly.pdbx_strand_id
1 'polypeptide(L)'
;TDFLHLSDCFNAQKSTVRVPDIDPKYKIAVLASKQDHCLFDLLHRWQEGRLPVDIHCVISNHDRPVDNHVMRFLKRHEIPYHYLPTTSGNKREQEILELIEGTDFVVLARYMQ
;
A
#
# COMPACT_ATOMS: atom_id res chain seq x y z
N THR A 1 24.55 15.21 -16.20
CA THR A 1 24.13 14.33 -17.31
C THR A 1 22.77 14.82 -17.74
N ASP A 2 22.71 15.37 -18.96
CA ASP A 2 21.83 16.48 -19.30
C ASP A 2 20.51 15.98 -19.91
N PHE A 3 19.48 15.79 -19.07
CA PHE A 3 18.17 15.30 -19.49
C PHE A 3 17.43 16.24 -20.45
N LEU A 4 17.84 17.50 -20.52
CA LEU A 4 17.35 18.48 -21.50
C LEU A 4 17.71 18.05 -22.93
N HIS A 5 18.94 17.56 -23.12
CA HIS A 5 19.42 17.09 -24.42
C HIS A 5 18.62 15.86 -24.92
N LEU A 6 18.20 14.98 -24.01
CA LEU A 6 17.34 13.84 -24.34
C LEU A 6 15.91 14.28 -24.69
N SER A 7 15.37 15.30 -24.01
CA SER A 7 14.04 15.83 -24.32
C SER A 7 13.95 16.35 -25.75
N ASP A 8 14.99 17.05 -26.20
CA ASP A 8 15.07 17.61 -27.55
C ASP A 8 15.24 16.51 -28.63
N CYS A 9 16.06 15.48 -28.36
CA CYS A 9 16.24 14.37 -29.30
C CYS A 9 14.97 13.54 -29.55
N PHE A 10 14.08 13.43 -28.56
CA PHE A 10 12.87 12.61 -28.65
C PHE A 10 11.59 13.41 -28.96
N ASN A 11 11.69 14.71 -29.25
CA ASN A 11 10.55 15.59 -29.54
C ASN A 11 9.46 15.52 -28.44
N ALA A 12 9.89 15.37 -27.18
CA ALA A 12 9.00 15.19 -26.05
C ALA A 12 8.38 16.55 -25.67
N GLN A 13 7.08 16.71 -25.89
CA GLN A 13 6.40 18.01 -25.71
C GLN A 13 6.37 18.49 -24.25
N LYS A 14 6.50 17.56 -23.28
CA LYS A 14 6.77 17.85 -21.86
C LYS A 14 7.17 16.56 -21.14
N SER A 15 8.32 16.54 -20.47
CA SER A 15 8.71 15.48 -19.54
C SER A 15 9.01 16.11 -18.18
N THR A 16 8.33 15.67 -17.13
CA THR A 16 8.60 16.10 -15.75
C THR A 16 9.25 14.94 -15.02
N VAL A 17 10.57 15.01 -14.86
CA VAL A 17 11.32 14.05 -14.05
C VAL A 17 11.43 14.61 -12.64
N ARG A 18 10.90 13.89 -11.66
CA ARG A 18 11.13 14.18 -10.24
C ARG A 18 12.19 13.21 -9.73
N VAL A 19 13.39 13.72 -9.50
CA VAL A 19 14.45 12.98 -8.81
C VAL A 19 14.48 13.52 -7.38
N PRO A 20 13.93 12.81 -6.39
CA PRO A 20 14.10 13.19 -5.00
C PRO A 20 15.57 12.96 -4.58
N ASP A 21 16.15 13.88 -3.81
CA ASP A 21 17.53 13.78 -3.29
C ASP A 21 17.74 12.62 -2.29
N ILE A 22 16.65 12.11 -1.71
CA ILE A 22 16.60 11.00 -0.77
C ILE A 22 15.53 10.05 -1.28
N ASP A 23 15.79 8.73 -1.31
CA ASP A 23 14.75 7.74 -1.59
C ASP A 23 13.63 7.91 -0.54
N PRO A 24 12.48 8.49 -0.90
CA PRO A 24 11.45 8.76 0.07
C PRO A 24 10.85 7.41 0.46
N LYS A 25 10.84 7.11 1.75
CA LYS A 25 10.08 5.97 2.28
C LYS A 25 8.61 6.28 2.13
N TYR A 26 8.05 5.88 0.99
CA TYR A 26 6.64 6.07 0.70
C TYR A 26 5.79 5.36 1.74
N LYS A 27 4.81 6.06 2.30
CA LYS A 27 3.84 5.49 3.22
C LYS A 27 2.72 4.85 2.41
N ILE A 28 2.45 3.58 2.66
CA ILE A 28 1.41 2.84 1.96
C ILE A 28 0.33 2.35 2.92
N ALA A 29 -0.92 2.43 2.47
CA ALA A 29 -2.03 1.69 3.05
C ALA A 29 -2.30 0.45 2.21
N VAL A 30 -2.47 -0.71 2.85
CA VAL A 30 -2.72 -1.98 2.14
C VAL A 30 -4.17 -2.40 2.33
N LEU A 31 -4.94 -2.47 1.25
CA LEU A 31 -6.29 -3.03 1.27
C LEU A 31 -6.22 -4.50 0.86
N ALA A 32 -6.54 -5.39 1.78
CA ALA A 32 -6.56 -6.83 1.57
C ALA A 32 -8.00 -7.35 1.52
N SER A 33 -8.21 -8.46 0.79
CA SER A 33 -9.47 -9.21 0.78
C SER A 33 -9.31 -10.58 1.45
N LYS A 34 -10.12 -11.55 1.04
CA LYS A 34 -10.18 -12.92 1.58
C LYS A 34 -8.89 -13.71 1.43
N GLN A 35 -8.03 -13.33 0.49
CA GLN A 35 -6.87 -14.14 0.11
C GLN A 35 -5.61 -13.74 0.89
N ASP A 36 -5.19 -14.61 1.78
CA ASP A 36 -4.08 -14.39 2.72
C ASP A 36 -2.72 -14.31 2.02
N HIS A 37 -2.57 -15.01 0.89
CA HIS A 37 -1.29 -15.18 0.21
C HIS A 37 -0.75 -13.86 -0.37
N CYS A 38 -1.60 -12.97 -0.88
CA CYS A 38 -1.12 -11.70 -1.45
C CYS A 38 -0.64 -10.74 -0.38
N LEU A 39 -1.36 -10.65 0.74
CA LEU A 39 -0.95 -9.81 1.86
C LEU A 39 0.33 -10.37 2.48
N PHE A 40 0.44 -11.68 2.65
CA PHE A 40 1.64 -12.30 3.18
C PHE A 40 2.86 -12.11 2.26
N ASP A 41 2.71 -12.29 0.94
CA ASP A 41 3.80 -12.08 -0.01
C ASP A 41 4.29 -10.62 0.00
N LEU A 42 3.37 -9.65 0.10
CA LEU A 42 3.70 -8.23 0.25
C LEU A 42 4.48 -7.96 1.54
N LEU A 43 3.99 -8.46 2.67
CA LEU A 43 4.64 -8.29 3.97
C LEU A 43 6.01 -8.98 4.01
N HIS A 44 6.15 -10.13 3.36
CA HIS A 44 7.40 -10.86 3.27
C HIS A 44 8.44 -10.08 2.45
N ARG A 45 8.07 -9.57 1.28
CA ARG A 45 8.95 -8.71 0.45
C ARG A 45 9.36 -7.43 1.17
N TRP A 46 8.45 -6.85 1.96
CA TRP A 46 8.75 -5.72 2.82
C TRP A 46 9.77 -6.09 3.90
N GLN A 47 9.60 -7.22 4.58
CA GLN A 47 10.56 -7.71 5.58
C GLN A 47 11.95 -8.00 4.99
N GLU A 48 12.00 -8.51 3.75
CA GLU A 48 13.26 -8.74 3.03
C GLU A 48 13.93 -7.45 2.53
N GLY A 49 13.31 -6.29 2.72
CA GLY A 49 13.82 -4.99 2.23
C GLY A 49 13.71 -4.81 0.72
N ARG A 50 13.02 -5.71 0.01
CA ARG A 50 12.75 -5.60 -1.44
C ARG A 50 11.70 -4.54 -1.77
N LEU A 51 10.94 -4.12 -0.75
CA LEU A 51 9.94 -3.05 -0.85
C LEU A 51 10.28 -1.95 0.16
N PRO A 52 11.05 -0.91 -0.23
CA PRO A 52 11.51 0.16 0.66
C PRO A 52 10.38 1.17 0.95
N VAL A 53 9.26 0.70 1.49
CA VAL A 53 8.07 1.48 1.83
C VAL A 53 7.80 1.38 3.33
N ASP A 54 7.00 2.29 3.86
CA ASP A 54 6.49 2.24 5.22
C ASP A 54 5.01 1.82 5.20
N ILE A 55 4.65 0.74 5.90
CA ILE A 55 3.28 0.24 5.90
C ILE A 55 2.52 0.92 7.03
N HIS A 56 1.69 1.90 6.68
CA HIS A 56 0.96 2.69 7.65
C HIS A 56 -0.17 1.91 8.30
N CYS A 57 -0.97 1.22 7.50
CA CYS A 57 -2.10 0.43 7.98
C CYS A 57 -2.49 -0.67 6.98
N VAL A 58 -3.15 -1.70 7.49
CA VAL A 58 -3.77 -2.75 6.68
C VAL A 58 -5.27 -2.72 6.90
N ILE A 59 -6.03 -2.54 5.83
CA ILE A 59 -7.49 -2.49 5.84
C ILE A 59 -8.00 -3.76 5.16
N SER A 60 -8.97 -4.45 5.75
CA SER A 60 -9.51 -5.68 5.18
C SER A 60 -11.00 -5.81 5.39
N ASN A 61 -11.69 -6.33 4.39
CA ASN A 61 -13.12 -6.62 4.47
C ASN A 61 -13.46 -7.97 5.11
N HIS A 62 -12.46 -8.76 5.47
CA HIS A 62 -12.64 -10.06 6.13
C HIS A 62 -12.10 -10.02 7.56
N ASP A 63 -12.87 -10.60 8.48
CA ASP A 63 -12.41 -10.78 9.85
C ASP A 63 -11.36 -11.89 9.84
N ARG A 64 -10.23 -11.64 10.49
CA ARG A 64 -9.08 -12.53 10.53
C ARG A 64 -8.84 -12.88 11.99
N PRO A 65 -8.83 -14.17 12.37
CA PRO A 65 -8.59 -14.55 13.75
C PRO A 65 -7.20 -14.08 14.20
N VAL A 66 -7.11 -13.67 15.46
CA VAL A 66 -5.86 -13.17 16.09
C VAL A 66 -4.73 -14.21 16.03
N ASP A 67 -5.08 -15.49 15.94
CA ASP A 67 -4.13 -16.60 15.82
C ASP A 67 -3.54 -16.77 14.40
N ASN A 68 -4.03 -16.03 13.41
CA ASN A 68 -3.51 -16.09 12.05
C ASN A 68 -2.06 -15.58 12.00
N HIS A 69 -1.22 -16.25 11.20
CA HIS A 69 0.17 -15.89 10.98
C HIS A 69 0.34 -14.43 10.55
N VAL A 70 -0.54 -13.92 9.69
CA VAL A 70 -0.54 -12.52 9.25
C VAL A 70 -0.79 -11.56 10.41
N MET A 71 -1.74 -11.86 11.29
CA MET A 71 -2.05 -11.01 12.45
C MET A 71 -0.89 -10.95 13.44
N ARG A 72 -0.24 -12.10 13.69
CA ARG A 72 0.97 -12.15 14.52
C ARG A 72 2.11 -11.33 13.91
N PHE A 73 2.23 -11.35 12.58
CA PHE A 73 3.21 -10.53 11.85
C PHE A 73 2.92 -9.04 12.05
N LEU A 74 1.70 -8.59 11.75
CA LEU A 74 1.30 -7.18 11.90
C LEU A 74 1.50 -6.68 13.32
N LYS A 75 1.11 -7.47 14.33
CA LYS A 75 1.31 -7.13 15.74
C LYS A 75 2.79 -7.01 16.12
N ARG A 76 3.64 -7.89 15.60
CA ARG A 76 5.10 -7.86 15.84
C ARG A 76 5.75 -6.61 15.26
N HIS A 77 5.25 -6.16 14.11
CA HIS A 77 5.74 -4.99 13.40
C HIS A 77 4.95 -3.70 13.74
N GLU A 78 4.06 -3.76 14.74
CA GLU A 78 3.25 -2.63 15.21
C GLU A 78 2.39 -1.98 14.11
N ILE A 79 2.02 -2.75 13.08
CA ILE A 79 1.18 -2.28 11.96
C ILE A 79 -0.29 -2.44 12.35
N PRO A 80 -1.10 -1.36 12.32
CA PRO A 80 -2.52 -1.43 12.64
C PRO A 80 -3.30 -2.18 11.56
N TYR A 81 -4.22 -3.05 12.01
CA TYR A 81 -5.15 -3.78 11.17
C TYR A 81 -6.59 -3.30 11.42
N HIS A 82 -7.27 -2.88 10.36
CA HIS A 82 -8.66 -2.42 10.41
C HIS A 82 -9.57 -3.40 9.67
N TYR A 83 -10.51 -3.99 10.41
CA TYR A 83 -11.56 -4.81 9.84
C TYR A 83 -12.78 -3.95 9.48
N LEU A 84 -13.08 -3.86 8.18
CA LEU A 84 -14.21 -3.10 7.65
C LEU A 84 -15.12 -4.01 6.81
N PRO A 85 -16.16 -4.64 7.41
CA PRO A 85 -17.06 -5.52 6.67
C PRO A 85 -17.75 -4.77 5.53
N THR A 86 -17.54 -5.22 4.29
CA THR A 86 -18.25 -4.72 3.12
C THR A 86 -19.56 -5.51 2.97
N THR A 87 -20.70 -4.88 3.20
CA THR A 87 -22.04 -5.47 3.00
C THR A 87 -22.66 -4.88 1.73
N SER A 88 -23.45 -5.67 0.99
CA SER A 88 -24.21 -5.20 -0.19
C SER A 88 -25.14 -4.06 0.21
N GLY A 89 -24.71 -2.81 0.03
CA GLY A 89 -25.43 -1.59 0.40
C GLY A 89 -24.67 -0.62 1.31
N ASN A 90 -23.65 -1.09 2.05
CA ASN A 90 -22.82 -0.22 2.90
C ASN A 90 -21.48 0.08 2.21
N LYS A 91 -21.44 1.19 1.48
CA LYS A 91 -20.20 1.74 0.94
C LYS A 91 -19.46 2.46 2.07
N ARG A 92 -18.56 1.75 2.77
CA ARG A 92 -17.67 2.33 3.80
C ARG A 92 -16.46 3.07 3.20
N GLU A 93 -16.66 3.72 2.06
CA GLU A 93 -15.60 4.44 1.37
C GLU A 93 -15.08 5.59 2.23
N GLN A 94 -15.94 6.26 3.00
CA GLN A 94 -15.53 7.35 3.91
C GLN A 94 -14.61 6.86 5.04
N GLU A 95 -14.95 5.76 5.72
CA GLU A 95 -14.09 5.18 6.76
C GLU A 95 -12.72 4.78 6.21
N ILE A 96 -12.69 4.21 4.99
CA ILE A 96 -11.42 3.87 4.32
C ILE A 96 -10.62 5.14 4.03
N LEU A 97 -11.25 6.18 3.48
CA LEU A 97 -10.61 7.46 3.16
C LEU A 97 -9.98 8.13 4.38
N GLU A 98 -10.67 8.10 5.53
CA GLU A 98 -10.14 8.59 6.81
C GLU A 98 -8.94 7.77 7.30
N LEU A 99 -8.98 6.45 7.15
CA LEU A 99 -7.89 5.56 7.58
C LEU A 99 -6.64 5.62 6.71
N ILE A 100 -6.78 6.01 5.44
CA ILE A 100 -5.66 6.19 4.51
C ILE A 100 -5.14 7.63 4.48
N GLU A 101 -5.73 8.55 5.26
CA GLU A 101 -5.33 9.94 5.33
C GLU A 101 -3.85 10.04 5.75
N GLY A 102 -3.03 10.71 4.94
CA GLY A 102 -1.58 10.81 5.18
C GLY A 102 -0.73 9.67 4.63
N THR A 103 -1.31 8.76 3.83
CA THR A 103 -0.54 7.79 3.00
C THR A 103 -0.30 8.33 1.58
N ASP A 104 0.83 7.97 0.99
CA ASP A 104 1.20 8.39 -0.37
C ASP A 104 0.49 7.53 -1.43
N PHE A 105 0.36 6.23 -1.15
CA PHE A 105 -0.26 5.29 -2.07
C PHE A 105 -1.11 4.25 -1.35
N VAL A 106 -2.15 3.80 -2.05
CA VAL A 106 -3.02 2.72 -1.61
C VAL A 106 -2.74 1.48 -2.47
N VAL A 107 -2.38 0.38 -1.83
CA VAL A 107 -2.14 -0.90 -2.51
C VAL A 107 -3.38 -1.77 -2.37
N LEU A 108 -4.04 -2.04 -3.49
CA LEU A 108 -5.15 -2.98 -3.57
C LEU A 108 -4.60 -4.41 -3.73
N ALA A 109 -4.29 -5.08 -2.62
CA ALA A 109 -3.83 -6.46 -2.60
C ALA A 109 -5.00 -7.43 -2.86
N ARG A 110 -5.45 -7.49 -4.12
CA ARG A 110 -6.63 -8.24 -4.58
C ARG A 110 -7.91 -7.87 -3.83
N TYR A 111 -8.10 -6.58 -3.55
CA TYR A 111 -9.36 -6.06 -3.06
C TYR A 111 -10.42 -6.15 -4.16
N MET A 112 -11.15 -7.27 -4.19
CA MET A 112 -12.37 -7.42 -4.99
C MET A 112 -13.53 -7.01 -4.09
N GLN A 113 -14.12 -5.85 -4.38
CA GLN A 113 -15.45 -5.49 -3.86
C GLN A 113 -16.52 -6.38 -4.49
#